data_AF-A0A813LEN2-F1
#
_entry.id   AF-A0A813LEN2-F1
#
_cell.length_a   1.000
_cell.length_b   1.000
_cell.length_c   1.000
_cell.angle_alpha   90.00
_cell.angle_beta   90.00
_cell.angle_gamma   90.00
#
_symmetry.space_group_name_H-M   'P 1'
#
loop_
_entity.id
_entity.type
_entity.pdbx_description
1 polymer ?
#
loop_
_entity_poly.entity_id
_entity_poly.type
_entity_poly.pdbx_seq_one_letter_code
_entity_poly.pdbx_strand_id
1 'polypeptide(L)'
;MKISPGACVPTLFHLGKPIPESLDIVRYVDETFPGPSLTPQSEQARATMEAFIKHAIAYDVEAMTMGYAADWNPVFRTLGPMQILSLIPKLEKIKEANPDLTAVCDRKIEQNKQRVVDIFGPPNGFAKGLTSFEHACDLLETQLMAGGGPFIAGAEYSIADVLYTTMLARGNWIKPAREAVAERPLVAEYWKRMQARPSFQAAGIQASFTVPGKVKEAMVPKFKMAAVIATLGVLALFYFR
;
A
#
# COMPACT_ATOMS: atom_id res chain seq x y z
N MET A 1 21.23 -1.93 5.72
CA MET A 1 20.77 -3.21 5.12
C MET A 1 21.10 -4.44 5.97
N LYS A 2 21.90 -4.34 7.06
CA LYS A 2 22.24 -5.50 7.91
C LYS A 2 21.06 -6.14 8.68
N ILE A 3 19.93 -5.43 8.82
CA ILE A 3 18.76 -5.89 9.59
C ILE A 3 17.72 -6.59 8.70
N SER A 4 17.57 -6.18 7.44
CA SER A 4 16.58 -6.74 6.51
C SER A 4 17.30 -7.10 5.21
N PRO A 5 17.45 -8.40 4.88
CA PRO A 5 18.10 -8.86 3.64
C PRO A 5 17.43 -8.32 2.36
N GLY A 6 16.14 -7.97 2.43
CA GLY A 6 15.39 -7.34 1.34
C GLY A 6 15.47 -5.82 1.32
N ALA A 7 16.05 -5.19 2.35
CA ALA A 7 15.96 -3.75 2.60
C ALA A 7 14.50 -3.24 2.62
N CYS A 8 13.60 -4.07 3.14
CA CYS A 8 12.17 -3.79 3.27
C CYS A 8 11.80 -3.54 4.73
N VAL A 9 10.72 -2.79 4.92
CA VAL A 9 10.04 -2.62 6.20
C VAL A 9 8.61 -3.18 6.07
N PRO A 10 8.03 -3.73 7.15
CA PRO A 10 8.61 -3.93 8.48
C PRO A 10 9.66 -5.07 8.52
N THR A 11 10.45 -5.12 9.58
CA THR A 11 11.29 -6.27 9.94
C THR A 11 11.29 -6.39 11.45
N LEU A 12 10.84 -7.53 11.96
CA LEU A 12 10.86 -7.82 13.39
C LEU A 12 12.24 -8.35 13.76
N PHE A 13 12.78 -7.94 14.91
CA PHE A 13 14.02 -8.49 15.44
C PHE A 13 13.74 -9.12 16.80
N HIS A 14 13.89 -10.45 16.91
CA HIS A 14 13.64 -11.19 18.14
C HIS A 14 14.76 -12.20 18.38
N LEU A 15 15.31 -12.23 19.60
CA LEU A 15 16.41 -13.14 20.00
C LEU A 15 17.60 -13.15 19.05
N GLY A 16 18.02 -11.98 18.56
CA GLY A 16 19.16 -11.86 17.66
C GLY A 16 18.88 -12.22 16.20
N LYS A 17 17.63 -12.59 15.86
CA LYS A 17 17.23 -13.02 14.52
C LYS A 17 16.30 -11.99 13.86
N PRO A 18 16.60 -11.52 12.64
CA PRO A 18 15.67 -10.71 11.86
C PRO A 18 14.63 -11.59 11.16
N ILE A 19 13.38 -11.17 11.21
CA ILE A 19 12.24 -11.76 10.52
C ILE A 19 11.68 -10.68 9.59
N PRO A 20 12.05 -10.71 8.30
CA PRO A 20 11.50 -9.81 7.29
C PRO A 20 10.09 -10.26 6.89
N GLU A 21 9.44 -9.48 6.03
CA GLU A 21 8.11 -9.75 5.45
C GLU A 21 6.92 -9.72 6.43
N SER A 22 5.87 -8.99 6.07
CA SER A 22 4.72 -8.79 6.96
C SER A 22 4.00 -10.10 7.31
N LEU A 23 3.85 -11.04 6.36
CA LEU A 23 3.19 -12.31 6.63
C LEU A 23 4.02 -13.19 7.58
N ASP A 24 5.32 -13.29 7.33
CA ASP A 24 6.23 -14.09 8.15
C ASP A 24 6.30 -13.54 9.57
N ILE A 25 6.31 -12.21 9.72
CA ILE A 25 6.21 -11.55 11.03
C ILE A 25 4.91 -11.93 11.74
N VAL A 26 3.76 -11.84 11.06
CA VAL A 26 2.47 -12.14 11.68
C VAL A 26 2.38 -13.61 12.10
N ARG A 27 2.83 -14.55 11.26
CA ARG A 27 2.90 -15.98 11.62
C ARG A 27 3.84 -16.24 12.77
N TYR A 28 5.02 -15.64 12.73
CA TYR A 28 5.99 -15.76 13.82
C TYR A 28 5.41 -15.27 15.15
N VAL A 29 4.68 -14.15 15.13
CA VAL A 29 4.05 -13.62 16.34
C VAL A 29 2.97 -14.57 16.86
N ASP A 30 2.11 -15.09 15.97
CA ASP A 30 1.05 -16.05 16.30
C ASP A 30 1.60 -17.34 16.93
N GLU A 31 2.73 -17.85 16.41
CA GLU A 31 3.35 -19.09 16.88
C GLU A 31 4.19 -18.91 18.16
N THR A 32 4.79 -17.72 18.38
CA THR A 32 5.81 -17.53 19.41
C THR A 32 5.28 -16.93 20.71
N PHE A 33 4.26 -16.06 20.64
CA PHE A 33 3.80 -15.31 21.81
C PHE A 33 2.44 -15.81 22.32
N PRO A 34 2.19 -15.75 23.63
CA PRO A 34 0.91 -16.15 24.19
C PRO A 34 -0.20 -15.19 23.75
N GLY A 35 -1.39 -15.74 23.51
CA GLY A 35 -2.58 -14.98 23.12
C GLY A 35 -3.61 -15.86 22.42
N PRO A 36 -4.73 -15.27 21.95
CA PRO A 36 -5.64 -15.96 21.05
C PRO A 36 -4.92 -16.35 19.76
N SER A 37 -5.06 -17.61 19.33
CA SER A 37 -4.54 -18.08 18.05
C SER A 37 -5.24 -17.36 16.89
N LEU A 38 -4.45 -16.81 15.96
CA LEU A 38 -4.91 -16.26 14.69
C LEU A 38 -4.94 -17.31 13.58
N THR A 39 -4.44 -18.51 13.87
CA THR A 39 -4.52 -19.67 12.97
C THR A 39 -5.67 -20.58 13.40
N PRO A 40 -6.70 -20.79 12.56
CA PRO A 40 -7.80 -21.69 12.86
C PRO A 40 -7.36 -23.15 13.04
N GLN A 41 -8.08 -23.89 13.89
CA GLN A 41 -7.83 -25.30 14.15
C GLN A 41 -8.41 -26.21 13.06
N SER A 42 -9.60 -25.89 12.54
CA SER A 42 -10.23 -26.70 11.50
C SER A 42 -9.49 -26.56 10.16
N GLU A 43 -9.33 -27.67 9.46
CA GLU A 43 -8.64 -27.71 8.17
C GLU A 43 -9.34 -26.81 7.14
N GLN A 44 -10.68 -26.83 7.12
CA GLN A 44 -11.47 -26.00 6.22
C GLN A 44 -11.27 -24.51 6.49
N ALA A 45 -11.34 -24.05 7.75
CA ALA A 45 -11.14 -22.64 8.08
C ALA A 45 -9.71 -22.20 7.80
N ARG A 46 -8.72 -23.07 8.02
CA ARG A 46 -7.31 -22.81 7.68
C ARG A 46 -7.13 -22.68 6.17
N ALA A 47 -7.76 -23.54 5.37
CA ALA A 47 -7.72 -23.46 3.91
C ALA A 47 -8.33 -22.13 3.41
N THR A 48 -9.47 -21.72 3.97
CA THR A 48 -10.07 -20.40 3.70
C THR A 48 -9.12 -19.27 4.07
N MET A 49 -8.53 -19.29 5.27
CA MET A 49 -7.57 -18.28 5.70
C MET A 49 -6.41 -18.17 4.72
N GLU A 50 -5.80 -19.29 4.32
CA GLU A 50 -4.68 -19.31 3.38
C GLU A 50 -5.07 -18.81 1.98
N ALA A 51 -6.28 -19.11 1.50
CA ALA A 51 -6.78 -18.56 0.24
C ALA A 51 -6.89 -17.03 0.31
N PHE A 52 -7.44 -16.49 1.38
CA PHE A 52 -7.59 -15.04 1.56
C PHE A 52 -6.24 -14.34 1.80
N ILE A 53 -5.28 -14.96 2.49
CA ILE A 53 -3.92 -14.45 2.60
C ILE A 53 -3.30 -14.24 1.20
N LYS A 54 -3.46 -15.21 0.30
CA LYS A 54 -2.96 -15.09 -1.09
C LYS A 54 -3.57 -13.91 -1.81
N HIS A 55 -4.88 -13.69 -1.68
CA HIS A 55 -5.56 -12.54 -2.28
C HIS A 55 -5.06 -11.20 -1.72
N ALA A 56 -4.90 -11.10 -0.40
CA ALA A 56 -4.41 -9.88 0.24
C ALA A 56 -2.97 -9.52 -0.14
N ILE A 57 -2.12 -10.52 -0.39
CA ILE A 57 -0.70 -10.32 -0.77
C ILE A 57 -0.54 -10.04 -2.27
N ALA A 58 -1.41 -10.62 -3.10
CA ALA A 58 -1.40 -10.36 -4.54
C ALA A 58 -1.85 -8.93 -4.89
N TYR A 59 -2.52 -8.24 -3.96
CA TYR A 59 -2.95 -6.86 -4.11
C TYR A 59 -1.77 -5.87 -4.06
N ASP A 60 -1.56 -5.15 -5.18
CA ASP A 60 -0.52 -4.12 -5.26
C ASP A 60 -1.02 -2.78 -4.69
N VAL A 61 -0.82 -2.65 -3.38
CA VAL A 61 -1.17 -1.46 -2.61
C VAL A 61 -0.43 -0.20 -3.08
N GLU A 62 0.82 -0.34 -3.53
CA GLU A 62 1.64 0.81 -3.93
C GLU A 62 1.18 1.32 -5.30
N ALA A 63 1.04 0.42 -6.28
CA ALA A 63 0.55 0.77 -7.60
C ALA A 63 -0.83 1.45 -7.54
N MET A 64 -1.75 0.92 -6.71
CA MET A 64 -3.07 1.51 -6.58
C MET A 64 -3.02 2.93 -5.99
N THR A 65 -2.30 3.11 -4.88
CA THR A 65 -2.27 4.37 -4.13
C THR A 65 -1.48 5.45 -4.83
N MET A 66 -0.30 5.12 -5.34
CA MET A 66 0.55 6.05 -6.07
C MET A 66 0.01 6.33 -7.47
N GLY A 67 -0.57 5.33 -8.13
CA GLY A 67 -1.29 5.51 -9.40
C GLY A 67 -2.44 6.49 -9.24
N TYR A 68 -3.23 6.36 -8.17
CA TYR A 68 -4.35 7.27 -7.89
C TYR A 68 -3.86 8.71 -7.66
N ALA A 69 -2.78 8.87 -6.90
CA ALA A 69 -2.14 10.17 -6.72
C ALA A 69 -1.62 10.74 -8.06
N ALA A 70 -1.09 9.91 -8.95
CA ALA A 70 -0.62 10.32 -10.28
C ALA A 70 -1.76 10.68 -11.23
N ASP A 71 -2.96 10.12 -11.07
CA ASP A 71 -4.13 10.50 -11.87
C ASP A 71 -4.66 11.88 -11.50
N TRP A 72 -4.54 12.28 -10.22
CA TRP A 72 -5.01 13.58 -9.75
C TRP A 72 -3.92 14.68 -9.70
N ASN A 73 -2.65 14.32 -9.86
CA ASN A 73 -1.53 15.26 -9.83
C ASN A 73 -0.62 15.07 -11.06
N PRO A 74 -0.79 15.87 -12.13
CA PRO A 74 0.01 15.78 -13.34
C PRO A 74 1.52 16.00 -13.10
N VAL A 75 1.88 16.84 -12.14
CA VAL A 75 3.29 17.07 -11.78
C VAL A 75 3.89 15.79 -11.19
N PHE A 76 3.17 15.13 -10.29
CA PHE A 76 3.61 13.85 -9.75
C PHE A 76 3.67 12.76 -10.83
N ARG A 77 2.73 12.75 -11.77
CA ARG A 77 2.74 11.83 -12.92
C ARG A 77 4.00 11.97 -13.78
N THR A 78 4.43 13.22 -14.05
CA THR A 78 5.60 13.47 -14.88
C THR A 78 6.91 13.31 -14.11
N LEU A 79 6.99 13.83 -12.87
CA LEU A 79 8.23 13.86 -12.10
C LEU A 79 8.47 12.58 -11.26
N GLY A 80 7.43 11.85 -10.89
CA GLY A 80 7.51 10.63 -10.08
C GLY A 80 8.43 9.56 -10.66
N PRO A 81 8.28 9.19 -11.96
CA PRO A 81 9.19 8.26 -12.62
C PRO A 81 10.66 8.69 -12.53
N MET A 82 10.93 9.98 -12.81
CA MET A 82 12.29 10.53 -12.75
C MET A 82 12.86 10.46 -11.33
N GLN A 83 12.05 10.75 -10.30
CA GLN A 83 12.48 10.63 -8.91
C GLN A 83 12.84 9.18 -8.54
N ILE A 84 12.03 8.20 -8.94
CA ILE A 84 12.31 6.78 -8.69
C ILE A 84 13.58 6.33 -9.42
N LEU A 85 13.72 6.67 -10.71
CA LEU A 85 14.90 6.30 -11.50
C LEU A 85 16.18 7.00 -11.01
N SER A 86 16.08 8.19 -10.42
CA SER A 86 17.23 8.89 -9.83
C SER A 86 17.88 8.13 -8.66
N LEU A 87 17.21 7.11 -8.11
CA LEU A 87 17.76 6.24 -7.07
C LEU A 87 18.76 5.23 -7.64
N ILE A 88 18.68 4.89 -8.94
CA ILE A 88 19.53 3.87 -9.57
C ILE A 88 21.01 4.26 -9.50
N PRO A 89 21.45 5.47 -9.89
CA PRO A 89 22.86 5.85 -9.76
C PRO A 89 23.37 5.81 -8.31
N LYS A 90 22.51 6.07 -7.32
CA LYS A 90 22.87 5.95 -5.91
C LYS A 90 23.08 4.49 -5.50
N LEU A 91 22.22 3.59 -5.99
CA LEU A 91 22.33 2.15 -5.75
C LEU A 91 23.57 1.55 -6.42
N GLU A 92 23.91 1.99 -7.63
CA GLU A 92 25.16 1.57 -8.32
C GLU A 92 26.40 2.03 -7.54
N LYS A 93 26.44 3.28 -7.05
CA LYS A 93 27.55 3.75 -6.20
C LYS A 93 27.66 2.95 -4.89
N ILE A 94 26.54 2.60 -4.26
CA ILE A 94 26.55 1.75 -3.06
C ILE A 94 27.09 0.36 -3.40
N LYS A 95 26.68 -0.21 -4.53
CA LYS A 95 27.14 -1.51 -5.03
C LYS A 95 28.63 -1.52 -5.33
N GLU A 96 29.17 -0.48 -5.97
CA GLU A 96 30.61 -0.32 -6.23
C GLU A 96 31.42 -0.27 -4.93
N ALA A 97 30.92 0.47 -3.93
CA ALA A 97 31.61 0.63 -2.65
C ALA A 97 31.44 -0.56 -1.69
N ASN A 98 30.45 -1.43 -1.91
CA ASN A 98 30.10 -2.54 -1.00
C ASN A 98 29.78 -3.81 -1.82
N PRO A 99 30.79 -4.59 -2.23
CA PRO A 99 30.60 -5.80 -3.03
C PRO A 99 29.71 -6.87 -2.38
N ASP A 100 29.62 -6.88 -1.04
CA ASP A 100 28.73 -7.76 -0.27
C ASP A 100 27.24 -7.40 -0.46
N LEU A 101 26.93 -6.18 -0.92
CA LEU A 101 25.57 -5.69 -1.15
C LEU A 101 25.11 -5.77 -2.60
N THR A 102 25.94 -6.26 -3.52
CA THR A 102 25.65 -6.27 -4.97
C THR A 102 24.29 -6.86 -5.30
N ALA A 103 23.99 -8.07 -4.79
CA ALA A 103 22.71 -8.74 -5.06
C ALA A 103 21.50 -7.96 -4.52
N VAL A 104 21.64 -7.26 -3.38
CA VAL A 104 20.56 -6.45 -2.80
C VAL A 104 20.33 -5.19 -3.63
N CYS A 105 21.41 -4.52 -4.04
CA CYS A 105 21.33 -3.35 -4.90
C CYS A 105 20.73 -3.69 -6.27
N ASP A 106 21.15 -4.79 -6.91
CA ASP A 106 20.62 -5.21 -8.21
C ASP A 106 19.11 -5.51 -8.13
N ARG A 107 18.67 -6.23 -7.09
CA ARG A 107 17.23 -6.42 -6.84
C ARG A 107 16.49 -5.10 -6.66
N LYS A 108 17.07 -4.15 -5.92
CA LYS A 108 16.42 -2.86 -5.65
C LYS A 108 16.35 -1.97 -6.89
N ILE A 109 17.38 -2.02 -7.74
CA ILE A 109 17.39 -1.35 -9.04
C ILE A 109 16.26 -1.90 -9.91
N GLU A 110 16.16 -3.24 -10.02
CA GLU A 110 15.11 -3.86 -10.83
C GLU A 110 13.71 -3.60 -10.26
N GLN A 111 13.55 -3.67 -8.93
CA GLN A 111 12.31 -3.28 -8.26
C GLN A 111 11.94 -1.82 -8.57
N ASN A 112 12.89 -0.89 -8.58
CA ASN A 112 12.60 0.52 -8.89
C ASN A 112 12.20 0.74 -10.35
N LYS A 113 12.78 0.01 -11.30
CA LYS A 113 12.34 0.04 -12.71
C LYS A 113 10.92 -0.49 -12.83
N GLN A 114 10.65 -1.64 -12.21
CA GLN A 114 9.34 -2.28 -12.24
C GLN A 114 8.27 -1.40 -11.56
N ARG A 115 8.60 -0.73 -10.43
CA ARG A 115 7.72 0.26 -9.79
C ARG A 115 7.31 1.39 -10.73
N VAL A 116 8.20 1.86 -11.60
CA VAL A 116 7.82 2.89 -12.59
C VAL A 116 6.77 2.34 -13.56
N VAL A 117 6.96 1.12 -14.05
CA VAL A 117 6.01 0.45 -14.94
C VAL A 117 4.67 0.22 -14.23
N ASP A 118 4.69 -0.35 -13.03
CA ASP A 118 3.48 -0.70 -12.29
C ASP A 118 2.66 0.52 -11.86
N ILE A 119 3.32 1.61 -11.46
CA ILE A 119 2.62 2.82 -11.00
C ILE A 119 2.18 3.69 -12.19
N PHE A 120 3.06 3.92 -13.19
CA PHE A 120 2.89 4.96 -14.21
C PHE A 120 2.68 4.44 -15.64
N GLY A 121 3.00 3.18 -15.92
CA GLY A 121 2.84 2.56 -17.24
C GLY A 121 1.36 2.33 -17.62
N PRO A 122 1.03 1.99 -18.86
CA PRO A 122 -0.33 1.61 -19.26
C PRO A 122 -0.61 0.10 -19.04
N PRO A 123 -1.79 -0.31 -18.54
CA PRO A 123 -2.75 0.53 -17.81
C PRO A 123 -2.11 1.06 -16.52
N ASN A 124 -2.47 2.29 -16.11
CA ASN A 124 -1.88 2.90 -14.91
C ASN A 124 -2.11 2.02 -13.67
N GLY A 125 -1.21 2.16 -12.69
CA GLY A 125 -1.27 1.35 -11.47
C GLY A 125 -2.57 1.49 -10.71
N PHE A 126 -3.25 2.64 -10.85
CA PHE A 126 -4.54 2.87 -10.25
C PHE A 126 -5.62 1.93 -10.80
N ALA A 127 -5.81 1.89 -12.12
CA ALA A 127 -6.86 1.10 -12.73
C ALA A 127 -6.68 -0.40 -12.42
N LYS A 128 -5.46 -0.92 -12.61
CA LYS A 128 -5.12 -2.31 -12.29
C LYS A 128 -5.33 -2.63 -10.80
N GLY A 129 -4.87 -1.73 -9.94
CA GLY A 129 -5.00 -1.86 -8.49
C GLY A 129 -6.47 -1.83 -8.02
N LEU A 130 -7.28 -0.92 -8.58
CA LEU A 130 -8.70 -0.79 -8.25
C LEU A 130 -9.47 -2.04 -8.66
N THR A 131 -9.27 -2.55 -9.88
CA THR A 131 -9.92 -3.80 -10.33
C THR A 131 -9.56 -4.97 -9.41
N SER A 132 -8.28 -5.07 -9.01
CA SER A 132 -7.84 -6.14 -8.08
C SER A 132 -8.47 -5.99 -6.70
N PHE A 133 -8.61 -4.75 -6.21
CA PHE A 133 -9.25 -4.43 -4.93
C PHE A 133 -10.76 -4.73 -4.94
N GLU A 134 -11.47 -4.35 -6.00
CA GLU A 134 -12.90 -4.65 -6.20
C GLU A 134 -13.12 -6.16 -6.22
N HIS A 135 -12.29 -6.90 -6.95
CA HIS A 135 -12.35 -8.36 -6.98
C HIS A 135 -12.11 -8.97 -5.59
N ALA A 136 -11.14 -8.45 -4.83
CA ALA A 136 -10.90 -8.90 -3.45
C ALA A 136 -12.09 -8.61 -2.53
N CYS A 137 -12.82 -7.50 -2.75
CA CYS A 137 -14.05 -7.21 -2.04
C CYS A 137 -15.21 -8.13 -2.46
N ASP A 138 -15.32 -8.52 -3.74
CA ASP A 138 -16.33 -9.49 -4.20
C ASP A 138 -16.15 -10.87 -3.56
N LEU A 139 -14.89 -11.33 -3.51
CA LEU A 139 -14.52 -12.57 -2.83
C LEU A 139 -14.86 -12.49 -1.35
N LEU A 140 -14.55 -11.37 -0.70
CA LEU A 140 -14.86 -11.17 0.71
C LEU A 140 -16.37 -11.12 0.99
N GLU A 141 -17.15 -10.41 0.18
CA GLU A 141 -18.62 -10.35 0.31
C GLU A 141 -19.22 -11.76 0.22
N THR A 142 -18.79 -12.54 -0.79
CA THR A 142 -19.23 -13.92 -0.99
C THR A 142 -18.86 -14.80 0.21
N GLN A 143 -17.63 -14.65 0.71
CA GLN A 143 -17.16 -15.44 1.85
C GLN A 143 -17.86 -15.05 3.15
N LEU A 144 -18.15 -13.77 3.40
CA LEU A 144 -18.89 -13.35 4.59
C LEU A 144 -20.33 -13.84 4.57
N MET A 145 -20.92 -14.00 3.38
CA MET A 145 -22.27 -14.56 3.21
C MET A 145 -22.32 -16.06 3.51
N ALA A 146 -21.35 -16.84 3.00
CA ALA A 146 -21.40 -18.31 3.05
C ALA A 146 -20.51 -18.96 4.12
N GLY A 147 -19.53 -18.24 4.64
CA GLY A 147 -18.42 -18.76 5.43
C GLY A 147 -18.70 -18.96 6.92
N GLY A 148 -19.95 -18.77 7.37
CA GLY A 148 -20.36 -18.92 8.77
C GLY A 148 -20.12 -17.70 9.65
N GLY A 149 -19.26 -16.75 9.23
CA GLY A 149 -19.08 -15.41 9.79
C GLY A 149 -18.76 -15.35 11.30
N PRO A 150 -18.44 -14.16 11.86
CA PRO A 150 -18.42 -12.84 11.23
C PRO A 150 -17.05 -12.42 10.66
N PHE A 151 -16.07 -13.32 10.65
CA PHE A 151 -14.71 -13.12 10.14
C PHE A 151 -14.46 -13.99 8.90
N ILE A 152 -13.33 -13.77 8.22
CA ILE A 152 -13.04 -14.43 6.94
C ILE A 152 -13.04 -15.96 7.06
N ALA A 153 -12.39 -16.47 8.11
CA ALA A 153 -12.27 -17.90 8.36
C ALA A 153 -13.43 -18.48 9.20
N GLY A 154 -14.55 -17.74 9.34
CA GLY A 154 -15.72 -18.15 10.11
C GLY A 154 -15.88 -17.36 11.42
N ALA A 155 -16.13 -18.07 12.52
CA ALA A 155 -16.48 -17.47 13.82
C ALA A 155 -15.31 -16.75 14.50
N GLU A 156 -14.07 -17.11 14.15
CA GLU A 156 -12.86 -16.64 14.83
C GLU A 156 -12.04 -15.69 13.94
N TYR A 157 -11.44 -14.68 14.57
CA TYR A 157 -10.57 -13.72 13.92
C TYR A 157 -9.21 -14.36 13.58
N SER A 158 -8.72 -14.15 12.36
CA SER A 158 -7.57 -14.87 11.82
C SER A 158 -6.51 -13.95 11.20
N ILE A 159 -5.38 -14.53 10.78
CA ILE A 159 -4.33 -13.81 10.03
C ILE A 159 -4.91 -13.16 8.75
N ALA A 160 -5.85 -13.82 8.07
CA ALA A 160 -6.50 -13.24 6.90
C ALA A 160 -7.19 -11.91 7.23
N ASP A 161 -7.84 -11.83 8.40
CA ASP A 161 -8.51 -10.61 8.86
C ASP A 161 -7.53 -9.48 9.20
N VAL A 162 -6.33 -9.83 9.71
CA VAL A 162 -5.25 -8.86 9.93
C VAL A 162 -4.85 -8.21 8.60
N LEU A 163 -4.58 -9.04 7.57
CA LEU A 163 -4.14 -8.53 6.27
C LEU A 163 -5.25 -7.73 5.57
N TYR A 164 -6.49 -8.24 5.54
CA TYR A 164 -7.62 -7.54 4.94
C TYR A 164 -7.93 -6.22 5.67
N THR A 165 -7.76 -6.14 6.98
CA THR A 165 -7.89 -4.87 7.72
C THR A 165 -6.94 -3.80 7.16
N THR A 166 -5.69 -4.15 6.90
CA THR A 166 -4.70 -3.20 6.36
C THR A 166 -4.98 -2.82 4.89
N MET A 167 -5.45 -3.79 4.09
CA MET A 167 -5.86 -3.58 2.71
C MET A 167 -7.05 -2.61 2.63
N LEU A 168 -8.12 -2.88 3.39
CA LEU A 168 -9.32 -2.05 3.44
C LEU A 168 -9.02 -0.65 3.99
N ALA A 169 -8.17 -0.53 5.01
CA ALA A 169 -7.75 0.76 5.54
C ALA A 169 -7.12 1.63 4.45
N ARG A 170 -6.25 1.03 3.62
CA ARG A 170 -5.61 1.76 2.52
C ARG A 170 -6.59 2.06 1.40
N GLY A 171 -7.45 1.12 1.03
CA GLY A 171 -8.53 1.35 0.07
C GLY A 171 -9.42 2.53 0.47
N ASN A 172 -9.70 2.70 1.78
CA ASN A 172 -10.56 3.77 2.27
C ASN A 172 -10.00 5.20 2.04
N TRP A 173 -8.70 5.33 1.75
CA TRP A 173 -8.05 6.58 1.37
C TRP A 173 -8.38 7.02 -0.06
N ILE A 174 -8.82 6.08 -0.90
CA ILE A 174 -9.06 6.24 -2.33
C ILE A 174 -10.57 6.22 -2.55
N LYS A 175 -11.12 7.32 -3.09
CA LYS A 175 -12.59 7.48 -3.15
C LYS A 175 -13.28 6.30 -3.89
N PRO A 176 -12.85 5.88 -5.09
CA PRO A 176 -13.49 4.75 -5.78
C PRO A 176 -13.42 3.43 -5.00
N ALA A 177 -12.29 3.13 -4.36
CA ALA A 177 -12.15 1.92 -3.54
C ALA A 177 -13.05 1.97 -2.27
N ARG A 178 -13.22 3.16 -1.66
CA ARG A 178 -14.18 3.35 -0.57
C ARG A 178 -15.62 3.16 -1.04
N GLU A 179 -15.97 3.63 -2.22
CA GLU A 179 -17.29 3.43 -2.83
C GLU A 179 -17.53 1.94 -3.11
N ALA A 180 -16.54 1.22 -3.66
CA ALA A 180 -16.61 -0.23 -3.85
C ALA A 180 -16.86 -1.00 -2.54
N VAL A 181 -16.26 -0.58 -1.42
CA VAL A 181 -16.56 -1.16 -0.10
C VAL A 181 -18.00 -0.86 0.31
N ALA A 182 -18.49 0.37 0.10
CA ALA A 182 -19.84 0.78 0.50
C ALA A 182 -20.95 0.09 -0.30
N GLU A 183 -20.68 -0.29 -1.55
CA GLU A 183 -21.59 -1.04 -2.42
C GLU A 183 -21.76 -2.51 -2.00
N ARG A 184 -20.88 -3.02 -1.13
CA ARG A 184 -20.85 -4.41 -0.66
C ARG A 184 -21.24 -4.44 0.82
N PRO A 185 -22.51 -4.70 1.16
CA PRO A 185 -23.03 -4.48 2.51
C PRO A 185 -22.34 -5.31 3.58
N LEU A 186 -21.99 -6.58 3.31
CA LEU A 186 -21.29 -7.42 4.29
C LEU A 186 -19.84 -6.97 4.48
N VAL A 187 -19.15 -6.56 3.39
CA VAL A 187 -17.81 -5.95 3.48
C VAL A 187 -17.85 -4.64 4.26
N ALA A 188 -18.85 -3.79 4.03
CA ALA A 188 -19.02 -2.53 4.75
C ALA A 188 -19.27 -2.77 6.25
N GLU A 189 -20.08 -3.77 6.61
CA GLU A 189 -20.30 -4.17 8.00
C GLU A 189 -19.03 -4.77 8.63
N TYR A 190 -18.35 -5.65 7.91
CA TYR A 190 -17.07 -6.22 8.29
C TYR A 190 -16.02 -5.13 8.55
N TRP A 191 -15.93 -4.13 7.68
CA TRP A 191 -15.01 -3.00 7.85
C TRP A 191 -15.32 -2.18 9.10
N LYS A 192 -16.60 -1.96 9.43
CA LYS A 192 -17.00 -1.32 10.70
C LYS A 192 -16.60 -2.19 11.89
N ARG A 193 -16.79 -3.51 11.80
CA ARG A 193 -16.37 -4.48 12.82
C ARG A 193 -14.87 -4.43 13.05
N MET A 194 -14.05 -4.35 11.99
CA MET A 194 -12.60 -4.22 12.12
C MET A 194 -12.18 -2.94 12.84
N GLN A 195 -12.78 -1.80 12.48
CA GLN A 195 -12.49 -0.50 13.11
C GLN A 195 -12.85 -0.44 14.60
N ALA A 196 -13.87 -1.21 15.01
CA ALA A 196 -14.31 -1.30 16.40
C ALA A 196 -13.40 -2.18 17.28
N ARG A 197 -12.47 -2.95 16.70
CA ARG A 197 -11.56 -3.80 17.48
C ARG A 197 -10.56 -2.95 18.27
N PRO A 198 -10.30 -3.23 19.56
CA PRO A 198 -9.28 -2.52 20.34
C PRO A 198 -7.90 -2.54 19.67
N SER A 199 -7.55 -3.65 19.00
CA SER A 199 -6.29 -3.81 18.28
C SER A 199 -6.15 -2.84 17.09
N PHE A 200 -7.26 -2.42 16.46
CA PHE A 200 -7.23 -1.47 15.35
C PHE A 200 -6.72 -0.11 15.82
N GLN A 201 -7.24 0.36 16.96
CA GLN A 201 -6.83 1.62 17.57
C GLN A 201 -5.41 1.53 18.14
N ALA A 202 -5.10 0.43 18.84
CA ALA A 202 -3.77 0.22 19.42
C ALA A 202 -2.66 0.17 18.36
N ALA A 203 -2.95 -0.41 17.19
CA ALA A 203 -2.01 -0.43 16.06
C ALA A 203 -1.95 0.91 15.29
N GLY A 204 -2.77 1.90 15.65
CA GLY A 204 -2.79 3.21 15.00
C GLY A 204 -3.21 3.15 13.53
N ILE A 205 -4.09 2.20 13.16
CA ILE A 205 -4.54 2.05 11.77
C ILE A 205 -5.30 3.31 11.33
N GLN A 206 -4.80 3.95 10.28
CA GLN A 206 -5.39 5.16 9.73
C GLN A 206 -6.48 4.82 8.72
N ALA A 207 -7.74 4.94 9.14
CA ALA A 207 -8.88 4.72 8.26
C ALA A 207 -9.07 5.83 7.21
N SER A 208 -8.52 7.03 7.40
CA SER A 208 -8.63 8.12 6.43
C SER A 208 -7.27 8.76 6.16
N PHE A 209 -7.06 9.17 4.91
CA PHE A 209 -5.89 9.98 4.57
C PHE A 209 -6.10 11.40 5.08
N THR A 210 -5.50 11.71 6.23
CA THR A 210 -5.37 13.08 6.70
C THR A 210 -3.98 13.55 6.36
N VAL A 211 -3.84 14.50 5.42
CA VAL A 211 -2.55 15.16 5.17
C VAL A 211 -2.16 15.88 6.46
N PRO A 212 -1.03 15.54 7.11
CA PRO A 212 -0.56 16.28 8.27
C PRO A 212 -0.45 17.76 7.91
N GLY A 213 -0.89 18.68 8.76
CA GLY A 213 -0.97 20.12 8.44
C GLY A 213 0.32 20.70 7.81
N LYS A 214 1.49 20.25 8.28
CA LYS A 214 2.81 20.63 7.75
C LYS A 214 3.08 20.16 6.31
N VAL A 215 2.53 19.01 5.92
CA VAL A 215 2.63 18.49 4.54
C VAL A 215 1.64 19.23 3.63
N LYS A 216 0.46 19.61 4.15
CA LYS A 216 -0.50 20.46 3.42
C LYS A 216 0.13 21.81 3.08
N GLU A 217 0.84 22.43 4.02
CA GLU A 217 1.61 23.67 3.80
C GLU A 217 2.76 23.52 2.80
N ALA A 218 3.38 22.34 2.72
CA ALA A 218 4.46 22.05 1.76
C ALA A 218 3.94 21.68 0.36
N MET A 219 2.71 21.15 0.26
CA MET A 219 2.02 20.78 -0.98
C MET A 219 1.22 21.94 -1.58
N VAL A 220 0.88 22.98 -0.80
CA VAL A 220 0.45 24.26 -1.36
C VAL A 220 1.66 24.82 -2.11
N PRO A 221 1.56 25.03 -3.43
CA PRO A 221 2.66 25.65 -4.14
C PRO A 221 2.91 26.99 -3.46
N LYS A 222 4.13 27.20 -2.96
CA LYS A 222 4.60 28.53 -2.58
C LYS A 222 4.69 29.35 -3.86
N PHE A 223 3.55 29.78 -4.39
CA PHE A 223 3.48 30.91 -5.29
C PHE A 223 3.93 32.12 -4.47
N LYS A 224 5.25 32.29 -4.32
CA LYS A 224 5.79 33.61 -4.15
C LYS A 224 5.46 34.34 -5.44
N MET A 225 4.42 35.15 -5.35
CA MET A 225 3.86 36.08 -6.33
C MET A 225 4.92 37.13 -6.71
N ALA A 226 6.01 36.69 -7.35
CA ALA A 226 7.13 37.55 -7.74
C ALA A 226 7.80 37.15 -9.08
N ALA A 227 7.34 36.10 -9.77
CA ALA A 227 7.95 35.68 -11.04
C ALA A 227 6.95 35.45 -12.21
N VAL A 228 5.72 36.00 -12.11
CA VAL A 228 4.73 35.96 -13.20
C VAL A 228 4.67 37.28 -13.99
N ILE A 229 5.48 38.29 -13.66
CA ILE A 229 5.50 39.59 -14.37
C ILE A 229 6.52 39.65 -15.53
N ALA A 230 7.42 38.70 -15.69
CA ALA A 230 8.50 38.83 -16.68
C ALA A 230 8.38 37.97 -17.96
N THR A 231 7.24 37.32 -18.21
CA THR A 231 7.08 36.52 -19.46
C THR A 231 5.65 36.52 -20.01
N LEU A 232 4.95 37.65 -19.83
CA LEU A 232 3.73 38.00 -20.58
C LEU A 232 3.85 39.43 -21.15
N GLY A 233 5.08 39.82 -21.54
CA GLY A 233 5.41 41.14 -22.08
C GLY A 233 5.95 41.14 -23.52
N VAL A 234 5.89 40.01 -24.24
CA VAL A 234 6.44 39.91 -25.62
C VAL A 234 5.42 39.39 -26.65
N LEU A 235 4.16 39.15 -26.26
CA LEU A 235 3.09 38.73 -27.18
C LEU A 235 1.92 39.73 -27.31
N ALA A 236 2.15 41.00 -26.92
CA ALA A 236 1.18 42.09 -27.09
C ALA A 236 1.76 43.29 -27.88
N LEU A 237 2.68 43.03 -28.82
CA LEU A 237 3.24 44.05 -29.72
C LEU A 237 3.04 43.75 -31.21
N PHE A 238 2.21 42.76 -31.57
CA PHE A 238 1.87 42.46 -32.97
C PHE A 238 0.36 42.45 -33.28
N TYR A 239 -0.47 43.06 -32.42
CA TYR A 239 -1.91 43.18 -32.69
C TYR A 239 -2.47 44.60 -32.75
N PHE A 240 -1.62 45.64 -32.68
CA PHE A 240 -2.02 47.02 -32.97
C PHE A 240 -0.87 47.85 -33.59
N ARG A 241 -0.45 47.46 -34.80
CA ARG A 241 -0.20 48.31 -35.98
C ARG A 241 0.56 47.53 -37.04
#